data_AF-A0A822DUZ4-F1
#
_entry.id   AF-A0A822DUZ4-F1
#
_cell.length_a   1.000
_cell.length_b   1.000
_cell.length_c   1.000
_cell.angle_alpha   90.00
_cell.angle_beta   90.00
_cell.angle_gamma   90.00
#
_symmetry.space_group_name_H-M   'P 1'
#
loop_
_entity.id
_entity.type
_entity.pdbx_description
1 polymer ?
#
loop_
_entity_poly.entity_id
_entity_poly.type
_entity_poly.pdbx_seq_one_letter_code
_entity_poly.pdbx_strand_id
1 'polypeptide(L)' 'TLYIIPYMMGPYSSPYSKIAVELTDSPYVVASMRIMTRMGTNVFNEIKTSDGSDVVKCLHSIGVPLPTDKQVNPTWPCNP' A
#
# COMPACT_ATOMS: atom_id res chain seq x y z
N THR A 1 -3.58 11.87 4.88
CA THR A 1 -2.90 11.75 3.57
C THR A 1 -3.26 10.43 2.95
N LEU A 2 -3.40 10.35 1.62
CA LEU A 2 -3.51 9.08 0.91
C LEU A 2 -2.15 8.67 0.36
N TYR A 3 -1.59 7.58 0.85
CA TYR A 3 -0.35 7.00 0.37
C TYR A 3 -0.64 6.02 -0.77
N ILE A 4 0.24 6.02 -1.77
CA ILE A 4 0.22 5.07 -2.88
C ILE A 4 1.47 4.19 -2.75
N ILE A 5 1.26 2.90 -2.48
CA ILE A 5 2.33 1.93 -2.22
C ILE A 5 2.39 0.95 -3.38
N PRO A 6 3.25 1.17 -4.39
CA PRO A 6 3.56 0.14 -5.38
C PRO A 6 4.50 -0.90 -4.77
N TYR A 7 4.09 -2.16 -4.77
CA TYR A 7 4.89 -3.27 -4.23
C TYR A 7 4.83 -4.53 -5.09
N MET A 8 5.83 -5.39 -4.91
CA MET A 8 5.96 -6.68 -5.57
C MET A 8 6.06 -7.81 -4.55
N MET A 9 5.25 -8.84 -4.77
CA MET A 9 5.27 -10.10 -4.01
C MET A 9 6.17 -11.09 -4.73
N GLY A 10 7.38 -11.27 -4.21
CA GLY A 10 8.43 -12.12 -4.78
C GLY A 10 9.65 -11.31 -5.28
N PRO A 11 10.74 -11.98 -5.69
CA PRO A 11 11.92 -11.32 -6.24
C PRO A 11 11.61 -10.57 -7.55
N TYR A 12 12.38 -9.52 -7.84
CA TYR A 12 12.37 -8.90 -9.18
C TYR A 12 12.72 -9.95 -10.25
N SER A 13 12.18 -9.80 -11.46
CA SER A 13 12.34 -10.72 -12.62
C SER A 13 11.82 -12.16 -12.45
N SER A 14 11.22 -12.52 -11.31
CA SER A 14 10.58 -13.83 -11.17
C SER A 14 9.29 -13.88 -11.98
N PRO A 15 9.06 -14.92 -12.82
CA PRO A 15 7.83 -15.07 -13.59
C PRO A 15 6.60 -15.32 -12.70
N TYR A 16 6.82 -15.68 -11.43
CA TYR A 16 5.75 -15.90 -10.45
C TYR A 16 5.49 -14.67 -9.58
N SER A 17 6.30 -13.62 -9.68
CA SER A 17 6.09 -12.42 -8.89
C SER A 17 4.81 -11.70 -9.33
N LYS A 18 4.11 -11.14 -8.36
CA LYS A 18 2.88 -10.38 -8.61
C LYS A 18 3.06 -8.94 -8.16
N ILE A 19 2.57 -8.03 -8.98
CA ILE A 19 2.64 -6.60 -8.72
C ILE A 19 1.30 -6.15 -8.15
N ALA A 20 1.36 -5.27 -7.16
CA ALA A 20 0.21 -4.73 -6.49
C ALA A 20 0.41 -3.25 -6.15
N VAL A 21 -0.70 -2.54 -6.00
CA VAL A 21 -0.71 -1.17 -5.49
C VAL A 21 -1.69 -1.08 -4.35
N GLU A 22 -1.19 -0.67 -3.18
CA GLU A 22 -2.02 -0.40 -2.01
C GLU A 22 -2.22 1.10 -1.81
N LEU A 23 -3.49 1.48 -1.68
CA LEU A 23 -3.88 2.81 -1.21
C LEU A 23 -4.16 2.72 0.28
N THR A 24 -3.48 3.53 1.08
CA THR A 24 -3.69 3.59 2.54
C THR A 24 -3.59 4.99 3.08
N ASP A 25 -4.34 5.29 4.15
CA ASP A 25 -4.20 6.51 4.94
C ASP A 25 -3.27 6.36 6.16
N SER A 26 -2.64 5.19 6.35
CA SER A 26 -1.82 4.86 7.52
C SER A 26 -0.31 4.92 7.24
N PRO A 27 0.46 5.83 7.87
CA PRO A 27 1.92 5.84 7.77
C PRO A 27 2.58 4.57 8.34
N TYR A 28 1.95 3.94 9.34
CA TYR A 28 2.43 2.69 9.91
C TYR A 28 2.40 1.54 8.88
N VAL A 29 1.34 1.47 8.09
CA VAL A 29 1.22 0.48 7.01
C VAL A 29 2.30 0.72 5.96
N VAL A 30 2.55 1.97 5.56
CA VAL A 30 3.64 2.32 4.62
C VAL A 30 5.00 1.80 5.11
N ALA A 31 5.34 2.06 6.38
CA ALA A 31 6.61 1.62 6.96
C ALA A 31 6.72 0.09 7.02
N SER A 32 5.63 -0.58 7.39
CA SER A 32 5.58 -2.05 7.46
C SER A 32 5.71 -2.69 6.08
N MET A 33 5.00 -2.15 5.08
CA MET A 33 5.09 -2.61 3.69
C MET A 33 6.50 -2.49 3.13
N ARG A 34 7.29 -1.50 3.58
CA ARG A 34 8.68 -1.35 3.17
C ARG A 34 9.59 -2.49 3.61
N ILE A 35 9.27 -3.11 4.75
CA ILE A 35 10.02 -4.25 5.28
C ILE A 35 9.50 -5.55 4.67
N MET A 36 8.18 -5.70 4.60
CA MET A 36 7.53 -6.96 4.23
C MET A 36 7.52 -7.23 2.73
N THR A 37 7.66 -6.18 1.91
CA THR A 37 7.55 -6.27 0.45
C THR A 37 8.71 -5.54 -0.23
N ARG A 38 8.92 -5.81 -1.52
CA ARG A 38 9.76 -4.96 -2.35
C ARG A 38 8.89 -3.82 -2.84
N MET A 39 9.04 -2.64 -2.27
CA MET A 39 8.25 -1.46 -2.65
C MET A 39 9.12 -0.31 -3.15
N GLY A 40 8.52 0.60 -3.93
CA GLY A 40 9.15 1.86 -4.34
C GLY A 40 9.17 2.06 -5.87
N THR A 41 10.03 2.98 -6.31
CA THR A 41 10.09 3.45 -7.71
C THR A 41 10.39 2.35 -8.72
N ASN A 42 11.20 1.35 -8.34
CA ASN A 42 11.54 0.24 -9.22
C ASN A 42 10.30 -0.60 -9.58
N VAL A 43 9.39 -0.81 -8.62
CA VAL A 43 8.11 -1.51 -8.90
C VAL A 43 7.22 -0.65 -9.78
N PHE A 44 7.21 0.67 -9.58
CA PHE A 44 6.43 1.58 -10.41
C PHE A 44 6.90 1.58 -11.87
N ASN A 45 8.20 1.42 -12.12
CA ASN A 45 8.73 1.28 -13.48
C ASN A 45 8.30 -0.05 -14.12
N GLU A 46 8.25 -1.13 -13.35
CA GLU A 46 7.74 -2.43 -13.84
C GLU A 46 6.26 -2.37 -14.25
N ILE A 47 5.44 -1.61 -13.52
CA ILE A 47 4.03 -1.37 -13.87
C ILE A 47 3.90 -0.64 -15.20
N LYS A 48 4.81 0.30 -15.52
CA LYS A 48 4.76 1.05 -16.78
C LYS A 48 5.13 0.21 -18.00
N THR A 49 5.89 -0.86 -17.79
CA THR A 49 6.31 -1.76 -18.87
C THR A 49 5.29 -2.87 -19.15
N SER A 50 4.37 -3.11 -18.23
CA SER A 50 3.20 -3.98 -18.47
C SER A 50 2.01 -3.14 -18.96
N ASP A 51 1.02 -3.79 -19.58
CA ASP A 51 -0.22 -3.15 -20.05
C ASP A 51 -1.17 -2.73 -18.90
N GLY A 52 -0.68 -2.76 -17.65
CA GLY A 52 -1.42 -2.42 -16.44
C GLY A 52 -2.52 -3.42 -16.04
N SER A 53 -2.72 -4.49 -16.81
CA SER A 53 -3.80 -5.47 -16.58
C SER A 53 -3.54 -6.42 -15.40
N ASP A 54 -2.26 -6.61 -15.06
CA ASP A 54 -1.79 -7.57 -14.04
C ASP A 54 -1.51 -6.96 -12.65
N VAL A 55 -2.02 -5.76 -12.37
CA VAL A 55 -1.83 -5.10 -11.07
C VAL A 55 -2.96 -5.44 -10.10
N VAL A 56 -2.62 -6.08 -8.99
CA VAL A 56 -3.58 -6.30 -7.89
C VAL A 56 -3.87 -4.97 -7.19
N LYS A 57 -5.15 -4.61 -7.13
CA LYS A 57 -5.61 -3.36 -6.50
C LYS A 57 -5.94 -3.64 -5.03
N CYS A 58 -5.23 -2.97 -4.12
CA CYS A 58 -5.44 -3.08 -2.68
C CYS A 58 -5.93 -1.72 -2.13
N LEU A 59 -7.00 -1.75 -1.32
CA LEU A 59 -7.57 -0.57 -0.69
C LEU A 59 -7.62 -0.78 0.82
N HIS A 60 -7.06 0.16 1.57
CA HIS A 60 -7.05 0.16 3.01
C HIS A 60 -7.34 1.57 3.55
N SER A 61 -8.13 1.64 4.61
CA SER A 61 -8.30 2.86 5.42
C SER A 61 -8.43 2.46 6.87
N ILE A 62 -7.89 3.28 7.78
CA ILE A 62 -8.09 3.13 9.22
C ILE A 62 -9.54 3.39 9.64
N GLY A 63 -10.36 4.00 8.78
CA GLY A 63 -11.78 4.26 9.03
C GLY A 63 -12.05 5.46 9.96
N VAL A 64 -11.11 6.40 10.07
CA VAL A 64 -11.20 7.58 10.95
C VAL A 64 -11.02 8.86 10.13
N PRO A 65 -12.07 9.36 9.44
CA PRO A 65 -12.01 10.64 8.75
C PRO A 65 -11.87 11.79 9.75
N LEU A 66 -11.11 12.83 9.40
CA LEU A 66 -10.91 14.02 10.25
C LEU A 66 -11.69 15.23 9.68
N PRO A 67 -12.27 16.09 10.55
CA PRO A 67 -12.40 15.92 12.01
C PRO A 67 -13.35 14.76 12.35
N THR A 68 -13.19 14.17 13.54
CA THR A 68 -14.04 13.07 14.02
C THR A 68 -14.63 13.40 15.38
N ASP A 69 -15.90 13.03 15.59
CA ASP A 69 -16.59 13.15 16.88
C ASP A 69 -16.36 11.93 17.78
N LYS A 70 -15.76 10.86 17.24
CA LYS A 70 -15.46 9.64 18.00
C LYS A 70 -14.22 9.85 18.87
N GLN A 71 -14.24 9.28 20.07
CA GLN A 71 -13.03 9.17 20.89
C GLN A 71 -12.11 8.10 20.28
N VAL A 72 -10.98 8.52 19.72
CA VAL A 72 -10.01 7.66 19.06
C VAL A 72 -8.63 7.82 19.71
N ASN A 73 -7.88 6.74 19.84
CA ASN A 73 -6.49 6.81 20.29
C ASN A 73 -5.64 7.50 19.20
N PRO A 74 -5.02 8.67 19.48
CA PRO A 74 -4.24 9.40 18.47
C PRO A 74 -2.96 8.66 18.03
N THR A 75 -2.40 7.76 18.86
CA THR A 75 -1.22 6.96 18.48
C THR A 75 -1.59 5.69 17.72
N TRP A 76 -2.85 5.25 17.81
CA TRP A 76 -3.35 4.06 17.12
C TRP A 76 -4.81 4.26 16.66
N PRO A 77 -5.03 5.08 15.62
CA PRO A 77 -6.37 5.33 15.14
C PRO A 77 -6.92 4.12 14.38
N CYS A 78 -8.14 3.70 14.72
CA CYS A 78 -8.83 2.56 14.12
C CYS A 78 -10.35 2.68 14.33
N ASN A 79 -11.13 1.87 13.59
CA ASN A 79 -12.58 1.75 13.72
C ASN A 79 -12.96 0.26 13.84
N PRO A 80 -12.99 -0.30 15.07
CA PRO A 80 -13.38 -1.69 15.33
C PRO A 80 -14.82 -2.04 14.95
#